data_AF-A0A846W0K8-F1
#
_entry.id   AF-A0A846W0K8-F1
#
_cell.length_a   1.000
_cell.length_b   1.000
_cell.length_c   1.000
_cell.angle_alpha   90.00
_cell.angle_beta   90.00
_cell.angle_gamma   90.00
#
_symmetry.space_group_name_H-M   'P 1'
#
loop_
_entity.id
_entity.type
_entity.pdbx_description
1 polymer ?
#
loop_
_entity_poly.entity_id
_entity_poly.type
_entity_poly.pdbx_seq_one_letter_code
_entity_poly.pdbx_strand_id
1 'polypeptide(L)' 'MITMRLEPLGEDYWMRPKEAFTVEFDESEYSESMCGAHFDVSWFPGGDLEVWSGALALVRDQSGAELQCGHQRPLVQ' A
#
# COMPACT_ATOMS: atom_id res chain seq x y z
N MET A 1 -5.09 14.81 0.89
CA MET A 1 -4.09 13.76 1.19
C MET A 1 -4.85 12.46 1.12
N ILE A 2 -4.27 11.45 0.49
CA ILE A 2 -4.89 10.14 0.35
C ILE A 2 -4.13 9.19 1.27
N THR A 3 -4.85 8.35 2.00
CA THR A 3 -4.24 7.24 2.72
C THR A 3 -4.30 6.02 1.83
N MET A 4 -3.17 5.36 1.61
CA MET A 4 -3.11 4.03 1.02
C MET A 4 -2.86 3.03 2.15
N ARG A 5 -3.73 2.03 2.26
CA ARG A 5 -3.59 0.91 3.19
C ARG A 5 -3.14 -0.33 2.43
N LEU A 6 -2.14 -1.02 2.95
CA LEU A 6 -1.64 -2.28 2.41
C LEU A 6 -2.08 -3.41 3.35
N GLU A 7 -3.13 -4.10 2.94
CA GLU A 7 -3.74 -5.20 3.69
C GLU A 7 -3.35 -6.54 3.05
N PRO A 8 -3.27 -7.65 3.80
CA PRO A 8 -3.47 -7.77 5.24
C PRO A 8 -2.20 -7.44 6.06
N LEU A 9 -1.19 -6.80 5.46
CA LEU A 9 0.07 -6.45 6.11
C LEU A 9 -0.09 -5.40 7.23
N GLY A 10 -1.23 -4.71 7.27
CA GLY A 10 -1.56 -3.74 8.32
C GLY A 10 -0.71 -2.47 8.24
N GLU A 11 -0.24 -2.11 7.03
CA GLU A 11 0.58 -0.94 6.79
C GLU A 11 -0.21 0.19 6.14
N ASP A 12 0.20 1.43 6.40
CA ASP A 12 -0.48 2.61 5.91
C ASP A 12 0.48 3.74 5.52
N TYR A 13 0.14 4.42 4.44
CA TYR A 13 0.99 5.40 3.77
C TYR A 13 0.17 6.64 3.41
N TRP A 14 0.61 7.82 3.85
CA TRP A 14 -0.04 9.08 3.52
C TRP A 14 0.63 9.70 2.30
N MET A 15 -0.13 9.84 1.22
CA MET A 15 0.37 10.32 -0.06
C MET A 15 0.00 11.79 -0.26
N ARG A 16 0.98 12.62 -0.61
CA ARG A 16 0.74 13.99 -1.07
C ARG A 16 0.00 13.96 -2.40
N PRO A 17 -0.76 15.02 -2.74
CA PRO A 17 -1.33 15.14 -4.06
C PRO A 17 -0.26 14.96 -5.15
N LYS A 18 -0.53 14.07 -6.11
CA LYS A 18 0.35 13.71 -7.23
C LYS A 18 1.63 12.94 -6.86
N GLU A 19 1.80 12.54 -5.61
CA GLU A 19 2.86 11.60 -5.25
C GLU A 19 2.55 10.22 -5.84
N ALA A 20 3.51 9.64 -6.55
CA ALA A 20 3.40 8.29 -7.08
C ALA A 20 4.05 7.29 -6.14
N PHE A 21 3.47 6.11 -6.06
CA PHE A 21 4.01 4.96 -5.33
C PHE A 21 3.91 3.71 -6.20
N THR A 22 4.74 2.73 -5.90
CA THR A 22 4.68 1.38 -6.46
C THR A 22 4.56 0.39 -5.32
N VAL A 23 3.65 -0.58 -5.44
CA VAL A 23 3.61 -1.75 -4.55
C VAL A 23 4.33 -2.88 -5.28
N GLU A 24 5.41 -3.37 -4.69
CA GLU A 24 6.26 -4.43 -5.23
C GLU A 24 6.03 -5.70 -4.41
N PHE A 25 5.52 -6.74 -5.05
CA PHE A 25 5.15 -8.00 -4.43
C PHE A 25 6.30 -9.02 -4.50
N ASP A 26 6.53 -9.77 -3.42
CA ASP A 26 7.35 -10.97 -3.46
C ASP A 26 6.52 -12.15 -3.95
N GLU A 27 6.58 -12.40 -5.26
CA GLU A 27 5.87 -13.48 -5.94
C GLU A 27 6.20 -14.89 -5.41
N SER A 28 7.34 -15.06 -4.73
CA SER A 28 7.70 -16.36 -4.14
C SER A 28 6.89 -16.69 -2.89
N GLU A 29 6.30 -15.68 -2.25
CA GLU A 29 5.49 -15.77 -1.04
C GLU A 29 3.98 -15.74 -1.34
N TYR A 30 3.58 -15.74 -2.62
CA TYR A 30 2.18 -15.68 -3.01
C TYR A 30 1.36 -16.89 -2.53
N SER A 31 0.18 -16.60 -1.98
CA SER A 31 -0.83 -17.60 -1.65
C SER A 31 -2.24 -17.17 -2.09
N GLU A 32 -2.86 -17.98 -2.96
CA GLU A 32 -4.27 -17.81 -3.37
C GLU A 32 -5.24 -17.72 -2.18
N SER A 33 -4.92 -18.37 -1.05
CA SER A 33 -5.74 -18.34 0.15
C SER A 33 -5.79 -16.98 0.85
N MET A 34 -4.85 -16.07 0.55
CA MET A 34 -4.76 -14.76 1.19
C MET A 34 -5.56 -13.66 0.45
N CYS A 35 -5.72 -13.76 -0.88
CA CYS A 35 -6.36 -12.70 -1.67
C CYS A 35 -7.22 -13.19 -2.85
N GLY A 36 -7.18 -14.47 -3.25
CA GLY A 36 -7.87 -14.96 -4.46
C GLY A 36 -7.34 -14.43 -5.80
N ALA A 37 -6.48 -13.40 -5.78
CA ALA A 37 -5.67 -12.84 -6.86
C ALA A 37 -4.29 -12.42 -6.29
N HIS A 38 -3.33 -12.02 -7.14
CA HIS A 38 -2.03 -11.52 -6.65
C HIS A 38 -2.21 -10.24 -5.79
N PHE A 39 -3.07 -9.34 -6.25
CA PHE A 39 -3.51 -8.18 -5.49
C PHE A 39 -4.88 -7.69 -5.98
N ASP A 40 -5.59 -6.98 -5.10
CA ASP A 40 -6.80 -6.23 -5.40
C ASP A 40 -6.63 -4.76 -4.99
N VAL A 41 -7.29 -3.86 -5.73
CA VAL A 41 -7.24 -2.42 -5.47
C VAL A 41 -8.65 -1.86 -5.32
N SER A 42 -8.92 -1.25 -4.17
CA SER A 42 -10.23 -0.69 -3.82
C SER A 42 -10.14 0.76 -3.39
N TRP A 43 -11.07 1.58 -3.86
CA TRP A 43 -11.23 2.98 -3.43
C TRP A 43 -12.36 3.10 -2.41
N PHE A 44 -12.09 3.78 -1.30
CA PHE A 44 -13.07 4.06 -0.27
C PHE A 44 -13.72 5.44 -0.46
N PRO A 45 -14.96 5.63 0.03
CA PRO A 45 -15.57 6.96 0.11
C PRO A 45 -14.64 7.92 0.86
N GLY A 46 -14.27 9.04 0.25
CA GLY A 46 -13.26 9.96 0.79
C GLY A 46 -11.93 9.96 0.01
N GLY A 47 -11.74 9.01 -0.89
CA GLY A 47 -10.58 8.94 -1.78
C GLY A 47 -9.39 8.16 -1.23
N ASP A 48 -9.56 7.49 -0.09
CA ASP A 48 -8.56 6.56 0.43
C ASP A 48 -8.49 5.29 -0.44
N LEU A 49 -7.30 4.73 -0.53
CA LEU A 49 -6.99 3.54 -1.31
C LEU A 49 -6.68 2.37 -0.38
N GLU A 50 -7.11 1.18 -0.76
CA GLU A 50 -6.67 -0.07 -0.15
C GLU A 50 -6.12 -0.97 -1.24
N VAL A 51 -4.93 -1.51 -0.99
CA VAL A 51 -4.30 -2.54 -1.79
C VAL A 51 -4.31 -3.79 -0.93
N TRP A 52 -5.10 -4.78 -1.33
CA TRP A 52 -5.06 -6.09 -0.70
C TRP A 52 -4.03 -6.95 -1.43
N SER A 53 -3.06 -7.51 -0.71
CA SER A 53 -1.98 -8.32 -1.27
C SER A 53 -2.14 -9.78 -0.90
N GLY A 54 -1.92 -10.66 -1.87
CA GLY A 54 -1.78 -12.10 -1.67
C GLY A 54 -0.37 -12.55 -1.28
N ALA A 55 0.57 -11.63 -1.09
CA ALA A 55 1.99 -11.89 -0.82
C ALA A 55 2.58 -10.86 0.15
N LEU A 56 3.84 -11.04 0.54
CA LEU A 56 4.61 -9.94 1.13
C LEU A 56 4.83 -8.84 0.09
N ALA A 57 4.84 -7.59 0.52
CA ALA A 57 5.00 -6.46 -0.37
C ALA A 57 5.77 -5.30 0.27
N LEU A 58 6.45 -4.54 -0.57
CA LEU A 58 7.10 -3.28 -0.21
C LEU A 58 6.45 -2.14 -0.97
N VAL A 59 6.50 -0.94 -0.39
CA VAL A 59 6.03 0.27 -1.06
C VAL A 59 7.23 1.12 -1.42
N ARG A 60 7.32 1.55 -2.67
CA ARG A 60 8.41 2.39 -3.18
C ARG A 60 7.90 3.73 -3.68
N ASP A 61 8.71 4.76 -3.53
CA ASP A 61 8.49 6.05 -4.17
C ASP A 61 8.86 6.02 -5.66
N GLN A 62 8.61 7.14 -6.35
CA GLN A 62 8.92 7.33 -7.77
C GLN A 62 10.41 7.21 -8.14
N SER A 63 11.32 7.27 -7.17
CA SER A 63 12.77 7.05 -7.37
C SER A 63 13.18 5.59 -7.16
N GLY A 64 12.25 4.75 -6.68
CA GLY A 64 12.48 3.36 -6.31
C GLY A 64 12.91 3.18 -4.85
N ALA A 65 12.97 4.26 -4.05
CA ALA A 65 13.31 4.17 -2.64
C ALA A 65 12.13 3.58 -1.86
N GLU A 66 12.42 2.67 -0.94
CA GLU A 66 11.40 2.07 -0.08
C GLU A 66 10.84 3.11 0.91
N LEU A 67 9.52 3.16 0.98
CA LEU A 67 8.77 3.92 1.96
C LEU A 67 8.52 3.05 3.18
N GLN A 68 8.59 3.65 4.37
CA GLN A 68 8.26 2.97 5.61
C GLN A 68 6.78 3.18 5.95
N CYS A 69 6.17 2.19 6.60
CA CYS A 69 4.84 2.33 7.19
C CYS A 69 4.74 3.61 8.05
N GLY A 70 3.65 4.35 7.90
CA GLY A 70 3.49 5.68 8.49
C GLY A 70 4.13 6.82 7.69
N HIS A 71 4.58 6.59 6.46
CA HIS A 71 5.10 7.64 5.57
C HIS A 71 4.17 8.85 5.54
N GLN A 72 4.69 10.02 5.93
CA GLN A 72 3.97 11.30 6.02
C GLN A 72 2.70 11.29 6.89
N ARG A 73 2.55 10.31 7.79
CA ARG A 73 1.47 10.26 8.77
C ARG A 73 1.45 11.59 9.54
N PRO A 74 0.30 12.30 9.61
CA PRO A 74 0.21 13.52 10.40
C PRO A 74 0.60 13.25 11.85
N LEU A 75 1.42 14.13 12.43
CA LEU A 75 1.62 14.13 13.86
C LEU A 75 0.29 14.49 14.52
N VAL A 76 -0.14 13.67 15.47
CA VAL A 76 -1.34 13.96 16.28
C VAL A 76 -1.12 15.32 16.94
N GLN A 77 -2.01 16.28 16.70
CA GLN A 77 -2.02 17.57 17.37
C GLN A 77 -2.58 17.45 18.78
#